data_AF-A0A6D2CCJ9-F1
#
_entry.id   AF-A0A6D2CCJ9-F1
#
_cell.length_a   1.000
_cell.length_b   1.000
_cell.length_c   1.000
_cell.angle_alpha   90.00
_cell.angle_beta   90.00
_cell.angle_gamma   90.00
#
_symmetry.space_group_name_H-M   'P 1'
#
loop_
_entity.id
_entity.type
_entity.pdbx_description
1 polymer ?
#
loop_
_entity_poly.entity_id
_entity_poly.type
_entity_poly.pdbx_seq_one_letter_code
_entity_poly.pdbx_strand_id
1 'polypeptide(L)'
;MAYTKANGRTFDCSTDNIPLHLKNIFESGELDKDSVTEKFSVTANDGKNYLTQTYNLDAIIAVGCRVNSKLATAFRQWATKNLREYIVKGFVLDDEQLKIAVTLTKATSKSY
;
A
#
# COMPACT_ATOMS: atom_id res chain seq x y z
N MET A 1 6.50 -15.52 3.15
CA MET A 1 5.61 -15.19 4.27
C MET A 1 4.26 -14.82 3.68
N ALA A 2 3.41 -15.82 3.45
CA ALA A 2 2.15 -15.67 2.72
C ALA A 2 1.06 -15.17 3.68
N TYR A 3 0.51 -13.98 3.42
CA TYR A 3 -0.47 -13.26 4.25
C TYR A 3 -1.90 -13.83 4.20
N THR A 4 -2.02 -15.12 3.87
CA THR A 4 -3.24 -15.78 3.44
C THR A 4 -4.25 -16.07 4.56
N LYS A 5 -3.91 -15.81 5.83
CA LYS A 5 -4.73 -16.21 7.00
C LYS A 5 -5.23 -15.05 7.87
N ALA A 6 -5.14 -13.81 7.41
CA ALA A 6 -5.37 -12.61 8.25
C ALA A 6 -6.60 -11.77 7.87
N ASN A 7 -7.55 -12.27 7.07
CA ASN A 7 -8.67 -11.47 6.52
C ASN A 7 -9.81 -11.13 7.51
N GLY A 8 -9.48 -10.83 8.77
CA GLY A 8 -10.42 -10.30 9.76
C GLY A 8 -9.72 -9.65 10.96
N ARG A 9 -8.47 -10.07 11.24
CA ARG A 9 -7.68 -9.53 12.36
C ARG A 9 -7.03 -8.17 12.09
N THR A 10 -6.85 -7.78 10.82
CA THR A 10 -6.08 -6.58 10.46
C THR A 10 -6.83 -5.27 10.69
N PHE A 11 -8.17 -5.28 10.77
CA PHE A 11 -8.98 -4.08 10.98
C PHE A 11 -10.05 -4.20 12.07
N ASP A 12 -9.99 -5.25 12.90
CA ASP A 12 -10.97 -5.54 13.96
C ASP A 12 -12.42 -5.47 13.42
N CYS A 13 -12.60 -6.10 12.27
CA CYS A 13 -13.82 -6.04 11.49
C CYS A 13 -14.22 -7.46 11.12
N SER A 14 -15.52 -7.73 11.06
CA SER A 14 -16.02 -9.06 10.69
C SER A 14 -15.39 -9.51 9.37
N THR A 15 -15.07 -10.81 9.29
CA THR A 15 -14.51 -11.46 8.09
C THR A 15 -15.38 -11.28 6.85
N ASP A 16 -16.65 -10.92 7.03
CA ASP A 16 -17.62 -10.72 5.94
C ASP A 16 -17.60 -9.30 5.37
N ASN A 17 -17.14 -8.31 6.14
CA ASN A 17 -17.15 -6.90 5.73
C ASN A 17 -15.99 -6.57 4.78
N ILE A 18 -14.83 -7.22 4.93
CA ILE A 18 -13.67 -6.97 4.04
C ILE A 18 -13.99 -7.39 2.60
N PRO A 19 -14.53 -8.59 2.31
CA PRO A 19 -14.98 -8.97 0.98
C PRO A 19 -16.04 -8.03 0.39
N LEU A 20 -16.97 -7.53 1.22
CA LEU A 20 -17.99 -6.59 0.78
C LEU A 20 -17.38 -5.25 0.33
N HIS A 21 -16.45 -4.70 1.12
CA HIS A 21 -15.75 -3.46 0.73
C HIS A 21 -14.93 -3.66 -0.55
N LEU A 22 -14.21 -4.78 -0.70
CA LEU A 22 -13.47 -5.10 -1.91
C LEU A 22 -14.38 -5.20 -3.13
N LYS A 23 -15.53 -5.88 -3.00
CA LYS A 23 -16.52 -5.97 -4.08
C LYS A 23 -16.99 -4.58 -4.52
N ASN A 24 -17.35 -3.72 -3.57
CA ASN A 24 -17.80 -2.36 -3.88
C ASN A 24 -16.70 -1.50 -4.51
N ILE A 25 -15.45 -1.67 -4.09
CA ILE A 25 -14.29 -0.98 -4.69
C ILE A 25 -14.16 -1.35 -6.17
N PHE A 26 -14.23 -2.65 -6.50
CA PHE A 26 -14.16 -3.12 -7.88
C PHE A 26 -15.38 -2.70 -8.71
N GLU A 27 -16.58 -2.76 -8.15
CA GLU A 27 -17.81 -2.30 -8.83
C GLU A 27 -17.79 -0.79 -9.10
N SER A 28 -17.17 0.00 -8.22
CA SER A 28 -16.99 1.44 -8.43
C SER A 28 -15.91 1.78 -9.47
N GLY A 29 -15.12 0.80 -9.92
CA GLY A 29 -14.01 1.00 -10.85
C GLY A 29 -12.81 1.74 -10.24
N GLU A 30 -12.74 1.89 -8.91
CA GLU A 30 -11.63 2.56 -8.24
C GLU A 30 -10.33 1.74 -8.29
N LEU A 31 -10.45 0.42 -8.24
CA LEU A 31 -9.34 -0.50 -8.48
C LEU A 31 -9.75 -1.53 -9.52
N ASP A 32 -8.81 -1.89 -10.39
CA ASP A 32 -8.97 -3.05 -11.25
C ASP A 32 -8.56 -4.30 -10.48
N LYS A 33 -9.48 -5.27 -10.43
CA LYS A 33 -9.31 -6.52 -9.68
C LYS A 33 -8.09 -7.29 -10.16
N ASP A 34 -7.83 -7.31 -11.47
CA ASP A 34 -6.72 -8.07 -12.03
C ASP A 34 -5.36 -7.39 -11.80
N SER A 35 -5.34 -6.07 -11.57
CA SER A 35 -4.14 -5.31 -11.23
C SER A 35 -3.74 -5.41 -9.75
N VAL A 36 -4.70 -5.65 -8.85
CA VAL A 36 -4.46 -5.65 -7.40
C VAL A 36 -4.55 -7.03 -6.75
N THR A 37 -4.88 -8.06 -7.54
CA THR A 37 -5.06 -9.43 -7.05
C THR A 37 -4.12 -10.38 -7.78
N GLU A 38 -3.35 -11.14 -7.00
CA GLU A 38 -2.54 -12.23 -7.52
C GLU A 38 -3.16 -13.56 -7.08
N LYS A 39 -3.33 -14.50 -8.02
CA LYS A 39 -3.92 -15.81 -7.73
C LYS A 39 -2.80 -16.80 -7.44
N PHE A 40 -2.65 -17.18 -6.17
CA PHE A 40 -1.77 -18.29 -5.81
C PHE A 40 -2.60 -19.57 -5.64
N SER A 41 -2.17 -20.64 -6.30
CA SER A 41 -2.69 -21.97 -6.02
C SER A 41 -1.98 -22.50 -4.79
N VAL A 42 -2.68 -22.55 -3.66
CA VAL A 42 -2.16 -23.18 -2.45
C VAL A 42 -2.77 -24.58 -2.38
N THR A 43 -1.94 -25.60 -2.57
CA THR A 43 -2.33 -26.98 -2.32
C THR A 43 -2.40 -27.16 -0.80
N ALA A 44 -3.61 -27.31 -0.27
CA ALA A 44 -3.77 -27.61 1.15
C ALA A 44 -3.29 -29.04 1.44
N ASN A 45 -2.89 -29.28 2.68
CA ASN A 45 -2.45 -30.58 3.19
C ASN A 45 -3.53 -31.70 3.08
N ASP A 46 -4.75 -31.33 2.68
CA ASP A 46 -5.92 -32.19 2.47
C ASP A 46 -6.15 -32.54 0.98
N GLY A 47 -5.17 -32.26 0.10
CA GLY A 47 -5.23 -32.55 -1.34
C GLY A 47 -6.15 -31.62 -2.16
N LYS A 48 -6.82 -30.66 -1.52
CA LYS A 48 -7.70 -29.68 -2.17
C LYS A 48 -6.92 -28.42 -2.54
N ASN A 49 -6.99 -28.03 -3.82
CA ASN A 49 -6.48 -26.73 -4.27
C ASN A 49 -7.46 -25.63 -3.86
N TYR A 50 -7.00 -24.73 -3.00
CA TYR A 50 -7.71 -23.49 -2.73
C TYR A 50 -7.05 -22.38 -3.55
N LEU A 51 -7.81 -21.83 -4.49
CA LEU A 51 -7.48 -20.56 -5.14
C LEU A 51 -7.56 -19.49 -4.06
N THR A 52 -6.41 -19.08 -3.53
CA THR A 52 -6.39 -17.96 -2.60
C THR A 52 -5.94 -16.70 -3.31
N GLN A 53 -6.79 -15.69 -3.23
CA GLN A 53 -6.51 -14.36 -3.75
C GLN A 53 -5.68 -13.60 -2.72
N THR A 54 -4.48 -13.21 -3.11
CA THR A 54 -3.66 -12.27 -2.35
C THR A 54 -3.83 -10.88 -2.93
N TYR A 55 -4.00 -9.90 -2.05
CA TYR A 55 -4.22 -8.50 -2.44
C TYR A 55 -2.94 -7.70 -2.22
N ASN A 56 -2.63 -6.81 -3.15
CA ASN A 56 -1.48 -5.92 -3.06
C ASN A 56 -1.72 -4.77 -2.04
N LEU A 57 -0.73 -3.89 -1.89
CA LEU A 57 -0.82 -2.76 -0.95
C LEU A 57 -1.98 -1.80 -1.28
N ASP A 58 -2.26 -1.57 -2.56
CA ASP A 58 -3.31 -0.63 -2.99
C ASP A 58 -4.70 -1.10 -2.54
N ALA A 59 -4.98 -2.39 -2.69
CA ALA A 59 -6.21 -2.99 -2.18
C ALA A 59 -6.33 -2.88 -0.65
N ILE A 60 -5.22 -3.07 0.09
CA ILE A 60 -5.21 -2.92 1.56
C ILE A 60 -5.49 -1.46 1.96
N ILE A 61 -4.88 -0.49 1.27
CA ILE A 61 -5.10 0.94 1.53
C ILE A 61 -6.55 1.32 1.22
N ALA A 62 -7.08 0.90 0.07
CA ALA A 62 -8.45 1.21 -0.34
C ALA A 62 -9.49 0.66 0.66
N VAL A 63 -9.29 -0.57 1.13
CA VAL A 63 -10.13 -1.15 2.19
C VAL A 63 -9.97 -0.39 3.51
N GLY A 64 -8.73 -0.09 3.93
CA GLY A 64 -8.46 0.63 5.18
C GLY A 64 -9.08 2.05 5.23
N CYS A 65 -9.28 2.67 4.07
CA CYS A 65 -9.99 3.95 3.96
C CYS A 65 -11.52 3.81 4.01
N ARG A 66 -12.09 2.67 3.57
CA ARG A 66 -13.53 2.41 3.60
C ARG A 66 -14.05 1.79 4.90
N VAL A 67 -13.19 1.10 5.64
CA VAL A 67 -13.57 0.50 6.92
C VAL A 67 -13.68 1.58 8.01
N ASN A 68 -14.83 1.61 8.67
CA ASN A 68 -15.08 2.46 9.83
C ASN A 68 -14.80 1.69 11.13
N SER A 69 -13.52 1.57 11.50
CA SER A 69 -13.09 0.98 12.77
C SER A 69 -11.98 1.80 13.44
N LYS A 70 -11.80 1.59 14.75
CA LYS A 70 -10.69 2.22 15.51
C LYS A 70 -9.34 1.80 14.94
N LEU A 71 -9.20 0.53 14.55
CA LEU A 71 -7.97 0.02 13.96
C LEU A 71 -7.71 0.58 12.56
N ALA A 72 -8.74 0.72 11.72
CA ALA A 72 -8.63 1.39 10.42
C ALA A 72 -8.26 2.87 10.57
N THR A 73 -8.77 3.54 11.61
CA THR A 73 -8.40 4.93 11.93
C THR A 73 -6.93 5.03 12.36
N ALA A 74 -6.46 4.13 13.22
CA ALA A 74 -5.05 4.06 13.61
C ALA A 74 -4.13 3.75 12.42
N PHE A 75 -4.54 2.84 11.53
CA PHE A 75 -3.84 2.56 10.28
C PHE A 75 -3.72 3.82 9.40
N ARG A 76 -4.82 4.56 9.19
CA ARG A 76 -4.83 5.81 8.42
C ARG A 76 -3.88 6.85 9.03
N GLN A 77 -3.88 7.01 10.36
CA GLN A 77 -2.95 7.92 11.05
C GLN A 77 -1.50 7.51 10.85
N TRP A 78 -1.19 6.22 11.03
CA TRP A 78 0.15 5.68 10.82
C TRP A 78 0.61 5.85 9.36
N ALA A 79 -0.21 5.47 8.39
CA ALA A 79 0.12 5.57 6.97
C ALA A 79 0.36 7.03 6.55
N THR A 80 -0.50 7.95 6.99
CA THR A 80 -0.35 9.39 6.71
C THR A 80 0.94 9.94 7.32
N LYS A 81 1.28 9.55 8.55
CA LYS A 81 2.51 9.97 9.21
C LYS A 81 3.74 9.51 8.42
N ASN A 82 3.79 8.23 8.06
CA ASN A 82 4.91 7.67 7.29
C ASN A 82 5.02 8.32 5.92
N LEU A 83 3.91 8.45 5.18
CA LEU A 83 3.90 9.09 3.87
C LEU A 83 4.40 10.54 3.94
N ARG A 84 3.93 11.31 4.93
CA ARG A 84 4.42 12.67 5.17
C ARG A 84 5.93 12.70 5.44
N GLU A 85 6.42 11.78 6.25
CA GLU A 85 7.85 11.69 6.56
C GLU A 85 8.68 11.37 5.31
N TYR A 86 8.23 10.45 4.46
CA TYR A 86 8.89 10.14 3.20
C TYR A 86 8.86 11.30 2.21
N ILE A 87 7.73 12.02 2.10
CA ILE A 87 7.63 13.18 1.22
C ILE A 87 8.57 14.30 1.71
N VAL A 88 8.58 14.59 3.02
CA VAL A 88 9.46 15.63 3.58
C VAL A 88 10.92 15.25 3.42
N LYS A 89 11.31 14.01 3.76
CA LYS A 89 12.69 13.53 3.58
C LYS A 89 13.10 13.51 2.11
N GLY A 90 12.22 13.05 1.22
CA GLY A 90 12.47 13.07 -0.22
C GLY A 90 12.68 14.48 -0.75
N PHE A 91 11.85 15.44 -0.32
CA PHE A 91 11.99 16.85 -0.68
C PHE A 91 13.29 17.47 -0.15
N VAL A 92 13.66 17.17 1.11
CA VAL A 92 14.91 17.65 1.70
C VAL A 92 16.13 17.10 0.96
N LEU A 93 16.14 15.81 0.63
CA LEU A 93 17.22 15.18 -0.12
C LEU A 93 17.35 15.77 -1.54
N ASP A 94 16.23 16.04 -2.19
CA ASP A 94 16.22 16.65 -3.52
C ASP A 94 16.75 18.10 -3.49
N ASP A 95 16.36 18.90 -2.49
CA ASP A 95 16.86 20.27 -2.30
C ASP A 95 18.38 20.30 -2.03
N GLU A 96 18.91 19.36 -1.23
CA GLU A 96 20.36 19.22 -1.04
C GLU A 96 21.08 18.82 -2.33
N GLN A 97 20.55 17.85 -3.08
CA GLN A 97 21.10 17.44 -4.38
C GLN A 97 21.11 18.58 -5.40
N LEU A 98 20.03 19.37 -5.46
CA LEU A 98 19.92 20.57 -6.30
C LEU A 98 20.97 21.63 -5.95
N LYS A 99 21.19 21.90 -4.65
CA LYS A 99 22.22 22.85 -4.18
C LYS A 99 23.64 22.38 -4.53
N ILE A 100 23.92 21.08 -4.38
CA ILE A 100 25.21 20.50 -4.75
C ILE A 100 25.42 20.62 -6.27
N ALA A 101 24.42 20.27 -7.08
CA ALA A 101 24.50 20.35 -8.54
C ALA A 101 24.76 21.80 -9.04
N VAL A 102 24.11 22.80 -8.46
CA VAL A 102 24.34 24.22 -8.78
C VAL A 102 25.75 24.67 -8.36
N THR A 103 26.30 24.14 -7.28
CA THR A 103 27.64 24.49 -6.81
C THR A 103 28.72 23.90 -7.72
N LEU A 104 28.55 22.65 -8.17
CA LEU A 104 29.47 21.97 -9.09
C LEU A 104 29.50 22.62 -10.48
N THR A 105 28.34 23.07 -10.99
CA THR A 105 28.25 23.80 -12.27
C THR A 105 28.91 25.18 -12.20
N LYS A 106 28.78 25.90 -11.09
CA LYS A 106 29.50 27.18 -10.88
C LYS A 106 31.01 26.98 -10.75
N ALA A 107 31.45 25.92 -10.06
CA ALA A 107 32.87 25.61 -9.90
C ALA A 107 33.55 25.28 -11.23
N THR A 108 32.87 24.56 -12.12
CA THR A 108 33.40 24.22 -13.46
C THR A 108 33.40 25.40 -14.44
N SER A 109 32.49 26.36 -14.28
CA SER A 109 32.46 27.61 -15.10
C SER A 109 33.53 28.65 -14.74
N LYS A 110 34.25 28.47 -13.62
CA LYS A 110 35.27 29.42 -13.12
C LYS A 110 36.71 28.94 -13.35
N SER A 111 36.88 27.81 -14.03
CA SER A 111 38.17 27.19 -14.36
C SER A 111 38.55 27.30 -15.85
N TYR A 112 37.84 28.11 -16.61
CA TYR A 112 38.20 28.55 -17.97
C TYR A 112 38.26 30.08 -18.03
#